data_AF-A0AAD6BMT1-F1
#
_entry.id   AF-A0AAD6BMT1-F1
#
_cell.length_a   1.000
_cell.length_b   1.000
_cell.length_c   1.000
_cell.angle_alpha   90.00
_cell.angle_beta   90.00
_cell.angle_gamma   90.00
#
_symmetry.space_group_name_H-M   'P 1'
#
loop_
_entity.id
_entity.type
_entity.pdbx_description
1 polymer ?
#
loop_
_entity_poly.entity_id
_entity_poly.type
_entity_poly.pdbx_seq_one_letter_code
_entity_poly.pdbx_strand_id
1 'polypeptide(L)'
;MLDRDADLTTFQRKKSSRSLESKASIHTFFLRDDVSRMTTGRKQTITVRKKKMQKRLLSDTLKNLHRKFASENSDNVSYCLFCACRPFWVVAPTDADRATCQCKTHENLQFMADTLYSHGIVVSKNIEEMVDRTVCATEMKACAYGDCVECRLTTHPTLKSATEEIVQVVQWSTERTDVPDAITLFKKLKRLESTVELFFVSEEEVEAKTEVPALTPIKGTMRMHQVISILPGHIKYRDISCFCQRQDGPLDCACFDLKVATVNGVP
;
A
#
# COMPACT_ATOMS: atom_id res chain seq x y z
N MET A 1 -73.69 3.68 -1.92
CA MET A 1 -72.68 2.72 -1.44
C MET A 1 -72.36 1.79 -2.60
N LEU A 2 -71.41 2.18 -3.45
CA LEU A 2 -70.78 1.32 -4.46
C LEU A 2 -69.36 1.87 -4.67
N ASP A 3 -68.40 1.24 -4.01
CA ASP A 3 -66.97 1.51 -4.14
C ASP A 3 -66.50 1.15 -5.56
N ARG A 4 -65.82 2.11 -6.19
CA ARG A 4 -64.97 1.88 -7.36
C ARG A 4 -63.52 2.02 -6.90
N ASP A 5 -62.88 0.90 -6.59
CA ASP A 5 -61.43 0.80 -6.55
C ASP A 5 -60.99 -0.40 -7.38
N ALA A 6 -60.75 -0.14 -8.66
CA ALA A 6 -60.18 -1.09 -9.60
C ALA A 6 -58.64 -1.02 -9.54
N ASP A 7 -58.09 -1.90 -8.72
CA ASP A 7 -56.96 -2.78 -9.04
C ASP A 7 -55.78 -2.17 -9.83
N LEU A 8 -54.88 -1.49 -9.11
CA LEU A 8 -53.51 -1.26 -9.57
C LEU A 8 -52.73 -2.58 -9.46
N THR A 9 -52.57 -3.24 -10.60
CA THR A 9 -51.86 -4.51 -10.79
C THR A 9 -50.52 -4.55 -10.06
N THR A 10 -50.40 -5.46 -9.09
CA THR A 10 -49.13 -5.73 -8.40
C THR A 10 -48.28 -6.68 -9.26
N PHE A 11 -47.29 -6.15 -9.99
CA PHE A 11 -46.35 -6.97 -10.75
C PHE A 11 -45.39 -7.71 -9.81
N GLN A 12 -45.63 -9.00 -9.56
CA GLN A 12 -44.68 -9.86 -8.85
C GLN A 12 -43.74 -10.58 -9.84
N ARG A 13 -42.47 -10.18 -9.86
CA ARG A 13 -41.42 -10.81 -10.68
C ARG A 13 -41.10 -12.21 -10.14
N LYS A 14 -41.44 -13.28 -10.88
CA LYS A 14 -41.01 -14.65 -10.59
C LYS A 14 -39.47 -14.71 -10.49
N LYS A 15 -38.94 -15.19 -9.35
CA LYS A 15 -37.52 -15.51 -9.20
C LYS A 15 -37.20 -16.74 -10.07
N SER A 16 -36.50 -16.53 -11.18
CA SER A 16 -36.03 -17.61 -12.07
C SER A 16 -34.91 -18.41 -11.38
N SER A 17 -35.01 -19.75 -11.37
CA SER A 17 -33.99 -20.65 -10.80
C SER A 17 -32.62 -20.47 -11.47
N ARG A 18 -32.61 -20.21 -12.78
CA ARG A 18 -31.42 -19.95 -13.60
C ARG A 18 -30.59 -18.76 -13.08
N SER A 19 -31.25 -17.76 -12.49
CA SER A 19 -30.55 -16.62 -11.85
C SER A 19 -29.73 -17.04 -10.63
N LEU A 20 -30.09 -18.12 -9.94
CA LEU A 20 -29.40 -18.56 -8.72
C LEU A 20 -28.14 -19.36 -9.07
N GLU A 21 -28.24 -20.22 -10.09
CA GLU A 21 -27.13 -21.03 -10.60
C GLU A 21 -26.03 -20.15 -11.20
N SER A 22 -26.38 -19.17 -12.06
CA SER A 22 -25.37 -18.26 -12.62
C SER A 22 -24.68 -17.45 -11.52
N LYS A 23 -25.38 -17.07 -10.44
CA LYS A 23 -24.77 -16.38 -9.29
C LYS A 23 -23.77 -17.26 -8.54
N ALA A 24 -24.12 -18.52 -8.32
CA ALA A 24 -23.22 -19.48 -7.68
C ALA A 24 -21.97 -19.73 -8.54
N SER A 25 -22.13 -19.90 -9.85
CA SER A 25 -21.01 -20.07 -10.79
C SER A 25 -20.05 -18.86 -10.76
N ILE A 26 -20.57 -17.63 -10.81
CA ILE A 26 -19.74 -16.41 -10.71
C ILE A 26 -19.00 -16.36 -9.38
N HIS A 27 -19.68 -16.70 -8.27
CA HIS A 27 -19.05 -16.70 -6.95
C HIS A 27 -17.90 -17.71 -6.88
N THR A 28 -18.09 -18.93 -7.39
CA THR A 28 -17.04 -19.95 -7.45
C THR A 28 -15.88 -19.53 -8.35
N PHE A 29 -16.16 -18.90 -9.49
CA PHE A 29 -15.14 -18.39 -10.40
C PHE A 29 -14.19 -17.40 -9.70
N PHE A 30 -14.73 -16.45 -8.92
CA PHE A 30 -13.91 -15.49 -8.18
C PHE A 30 -13.02 -16.13 -7.11
N LEU A 31 -13.32 -17.34 -6.64
CA LEU A 31 -12.55 -18.04 -5.61
C LEU A 31 -11.42 -18.92 -6.18
N ARG A 32 -11.28 -19.02 -7.49
CA ARG A 32 -10.17 -19.74 -8.13
C ARG A 32 -8.87 -18.95 -7.99
N ASP A 33 -7.76 -19.66 -7.80
CA ASP A 33 -6.45 -19.03 -7.56
C ASP A 33 -5.88 -18.33 -8.81
N ASP A 34 -6.28 -18.75 -10.01
CA ASP A 34 -5.95 -18.09 -11.28
C ASP A 34 -6.75 -16.80 -11.52
N VAL A 35 -7.83 -16.57 -10.75
CA VAL A 35 -8.72 -15.40 -10.86
C VAL A 35 -8.48 -14.41 -9.72
N SER A 36 -8.29 -14.92 -8.51
CA SER A 36 -7.90 -14.12 -7.36
C SER A 36 -6.97 -14.90 -6.45
N ARG A 37 -5.95 -14.26 -5.88
CA ARG A 37 -5.03 -14.88 -4.93
C ARG A 37 -5.38 -14.54 -3.49
N MET A 38 -5.27 -15.50 -2.59
CA MET A 38 -5.48 -15.27 -1.16
C MET A 38 -4.27 -14.57 -0.54
N THR A 39 -4.51 -13.60 0.35
CA THR A 39 -3.42 -12.95 1.08
C THR A 39 -2.95 -13.80 2.25
N THR A 40 -1.65 -13.75 2.59
CA THR A 40 -1.06 -14.59 3.65
C THR A 40 -1.08 -13.95 5.04
N GLY A 41 -1.31 -12.63 5.14
CA GLY A 41 -1.29 -11.91 6.42
C GLY A 41 -2.50 -12.20 7.31
N ARG A 42 -2.28 -12.57 8.58
CA ARG A 42 -3.35 -12.80 9.58
C ARG A 42 -4.25 -11.58 9.82
N LYS A 43 -3.73 -10.37 9.64
CA LYS A 43 -4.48 -9.10 9.77
C LYS A 43 -5.15 -8.66 8.45
N GLN A 44 -4.87 -9.33 7.33
CA GLN A 44 -5.44 -8.97 6.02
C GLN A 44 -6.81 -9.63 5.83
N THR A 45 -7.77 -9.14 6.61
CA THR A 45 -9.16 -9.62 6.60
C THR A 45 -10.12 -8.47 6.35
N ILE A 46 -11.19 -8.74 5.61
CA ILE A 46 -12.26 -7.77 5.35
C ILE A 46 -13.50 -8.21 6.13
N THR A 47 -14.12 -7.28 6.86
CA THR A 47 -15.34 -7.55 7.64
C THR A 47 -16.49 -6.72 7.12
N VAL A 48 -17.55 -7.38 6.64
CA VAL A 48 -18.78 -6.72 6.19
C VAL A 48 -19.97 -7.47 6.80
N ARG A 49 -20.94 -6.74 7.35
CA ARG A 49 -22.16 -7.31 7.98
C ARG A 49 -21.84 -8.43 9.00
N LYS A 50 -20.85 -8.18 9.87
CA LYS A 50 -20.37 -9.14 10.90
C LYS A 50 -19.77 -10.45 10.35
N LYS A 51 -19.54 -10.56 9.04
CA LYS A 51 -18.79 -11.68 8.44
C LYS A 51 -17.37 -11.23 8.14
N LYS A 52 -16.40 -11.86 8.83
CA LYS A 52 -14.97 -11.64 8.65
C LYS A 52 -14.41 -12.70 7.72
N MET A 53 -13.78 -12.27 6.62
CA MET A 53 -13.23 -13.16 5.60
C MET A 53 -11.77 -12.77 5.31
N GLN A 54 -10.94 -13.73 4.91
CA GLN A 54 -9.58 -13.46 4.46
C GLN A 54 -9.61 -12.67 3.14
N LYS A 55 -8.81 -11.61 3.03
CA LYS A 55 -8.73 -10.79 1.81
C LYS A 55 -8.21 -11.66 0.65
N ARG A 56 -8.84 -11.54 -0.52
CA ARG A 56 -8.35 -12.05 -1.79
C ARG A 56 -8.12 -10.88 -2.74
N LEU A 57 -7.10 -10.97 -3.56
CA LEU A 57 -6.71 -9.95 -4.54
C LEU A 57 -6.99 -10.46 -5.93
N LEU A 58 -7.71 -9.70 -6.74
CA LEU A 58 -7.93 -10.02 -8.16
C LEU A 58 -6.59 -10.08 -8.90
N SER A 59 -6.43 -11.08 -9.75
CA SER A 59 -5.23 -11.28 -10.56
C SER A 59 -5.21 -10.38 -11.81
N ASP A 60 -6.37 -9.91 -12.26
CA ASP A 60 -6.55 -9.03 -13.43
C ASP A 60 -7.76 -8.09 -13.23
N THR A 61 -7.98 -7.17 -14.16
CA THR A 61 -9.13 -6.28 -14.21
C THR A 61 -10.44 -7.05 -14.32
N LEU A 62 -11.50 -6.53 -13.71
CA LEU A 62 -12.83 -7.15 -13.77
C LEU A 62 -13.35 -7.32 -15.20
N LYS A 63 -12.95 -6.44 -16.14
CA LYS A 63 -13.32 -6.56 -17.55
C LYS A 63 -12.69 -7.79 -18.20
N ASN A 64 -11.40 -8.01 -17.98
CA ASN A 64 -10.71 -9.19 -18.51
C ASN A 64 -11.23 -10.48 -17.87
N LEU A 65 -11.45 -10.46 -16.56
CA LEU A 65 -12.01 -11.60 -15.84
C LEU A 65 -13.45 -11.92 -16.28
N HIS A 66 -14.26 -10.92 -16.62
CA HIS A 66 -15.59 -11.14 -17.20
C HIS A 66 -15.51 -11.77 -18.59
N ARG A 67 -14.59 -11.31 -19.44
CA ARG A 67 -14.33 -11.92 -20.75
C ARG A 67 -13.92 -13.39 -20.61
N LYS A 68 -13.02 -13.69 -19.67
CA LYS A 68 -12.60 -15.05 -19.33
C LYS A 68 -13.77 -15.90 -18.83
N PHE A 69 -14.58 -15.36 -17.93
CA PHE A 69 -15.78 -16.04 -17.45
C PHE A 69 -16.75 -16.38 -18.59
N ALA A 70 -16.99 -15.43 -19.51
CA ALA A 70 -17.86 -15.61 -20.67
C ALA A 70 -17.30 -16.58 -21.72
N SER A 71 -15.97 -16.76 -21.81
CA SER A 71 -15.37 -17.78 -22.66
C SER A 71 -15.44 -19.19 -22.07
N GLU A 72 -15.42 -19.30 -20.73
CA GLU A 72 -15.45 -20.58 -20.03
C GLU A 72 -16.88 -21.09 -19.76
N ASN A 73 -17.87 -20.19 -19.76
CA ASN A 73 -19.26 -20.51 -19.43
C ASN A 73 -20.16 -20.13 -20.60
N SER A 74 -21.08 -21.03 -20.95
CA SER A 74 -22.12 -20.81 -21.96
C SER A 74 -23.24 -19.88 -21.51
N ASP A 75 -23.23 -19.45 -20.23
CA ASP A 75 -24.19 -18.52 -19.68
C ASP A 75 -23.87 -17.07 -20.03
N ASN A 76 -24.80 -16.42 -20.75
CA ASN A 76 -24.74 -14.99 -21.07
C ASN A 76 -24.99 -14.13 -19.81
N VAL A 77 -23.96 -13.96 -18.99
CA VAL A 77 -23.97 -13.08 -17.82
C VAL A 77 -23.50 -11.67 -18.22
N SER A 78 -24.33 -10.66 -17.94
CA SER A 78 -23.93 -9.26 -18.14
C SER A 78 -22.77 -8.85 -17.22
N TYR A 79 -21.93 -7.93 -17.67
CA TYR A 79 -20.83 -7.38 -16.88
C TYR A 79 -21.31 -6.81 -15.54
N CYS A 80 -22.45 -6.12 -15.52
CA CYS A 80 -23.03 -5.57 -14.30
C CYS A 80 -23.39 -6.65 -13.27
N LEU A 81 -24.02 -7.75 -13.73
CA LEU A 81 -24.35 -8.88 -12.85
C LEU A 81 -23.08 -9.56 -12.32
N PHE A 82 -22.09 -9.77 -13.19
CA PHE A 82 -20.79 -10.34 -12.82
C PHE A 82 -20.13 -9.53 -11.69
N CYS A 83 -20.04 -8.21 -11.86
CA CYS A 83 -19.47 -7.30 -10.87
C CYS A 83 -20.26 -7.27 -9.55
N ALA A 84 -21.59 -7.32 -9.62
CA ALA A 84 -22.46 -7.33 -8.44
C ALA A 84 -22.37 -8.63 -7.63
N CYS A 85 -22.03 -9.75 -8.30
CA CYS A 85 -21.86 -11.06 -7.66
C CYS A 85 -20.47 -11.29 -7.07
N ARG A 86 -19.54 -10.35 -7.27
CA ARG A 86 -18.20 -10.41 -6.68
C ARG A 86 -18.30 -10.46 -5.15
N PRO A 87 -17.67 -11.44 -4.49
CA PRO A 87 -17.61 -11.49 -3.02
C PRO A 87 -16.92 -10.24 -2.46
N PHE A 88 -17.44 -9.70 -1.35
CA PHE A 88 -16.94 -8.43 -0.79
C PHE A 88 -15.47 -8.49 -0.35
N TRP A 89 -14.94 -9.69 -0.08
CA TRP A 89 -13.56 -9.91 0.35
C TRP A 89 -12.58 -10.15 -0.80
N VAL A 90 -13.06 -10.21 -2.05
CA VAL A 90 -12.24 -10.28 -3.27
C VAL A 90 -12.10 -8.88 -3.82
N VAL A 91 -10.93 -8.25 -3.71
CA VAL A 91 -10.72 -6.83 -4.03
C VAL A 91 -9.63 -6.63 -5.08
N ALA A 92 -9.64 -5.51 -5.79
CA ALA A 92 -8.54 -5.16 -6.68
C ALA A 92 -7.26 -4.90 -5.86
N PRO A 93 -6.07 -5.27 -6.38
CA PRO A 93 -4.81 -4.95 -5.75
C PRO A 93 -4.55 -3.43 -5.78
N THR A 94 -4.09 -2.89 -4.64
CA THR A 94 -3.51 -1.55 -4.54
C THR A 94 -2.02 -1.59 -4.93
N ASP A 95 -1.37 -0.43 -5.05
CA ASP A 95 0.07 -0.38 -5.38
C ASP A 95 0.94 -1.11 -4.33
N ALA A 96 0.56 -1.02 -3.05
CA ALA A 96 1.21 -1.78 -1.97
C ALA A 96 0.94 -3.30 -2.05
N ASP A 97 -0.10 -3.72 -2.78
CA ASP A 97 -0.41 -5.13 -3.00
C ASP A 97 0.30 -5.70 -4.25
N ARG A 98 0.90 -4.86 -5.12
CA ARG A 98 1.57 -5.33 -6.35
C ARG A 98 2.76 -6.22 -5.99
N ALA A 99 2.87 -7.36 -6.68
CA ALA A 99 4.01 -8.25 -6.56
C ALA A 99 5.20 -7.77 -7.41
N THR A 100 5.53 -6.48 -7.34
CA THR A 100 6.74 -5.91 -7.95
C THR A 100 7.76 -5.72 -6.83
N CYS A 101 8.88 -6.45 -6.87
CA CYS A 101 9.95 -6.20 -5.88
C CYS A 101 10.63 -4.88 -6.23
N GLN A 102 10.46 -3.87 -5.38
CA GLN A 102 11.30 -2.66 -5.37
C GLN A 102 12.42 -2.79 -4.33
N CYS A 103 12.85 -4.03 -4.08
CA CYS A 103 13.90 -4.31 -3.13
C CYS A 103 15.25 -3.90 -3.72
N LYS A 104 16.15 -3.41 -2.86
CA LYS A 104 17.54 -3.03 -3.21
C LYS A 104 18.22 -4.02 -4.16
N THR A 105 18.01 -5.33 -3.97
CA THR A 105 18.59 -6.37 -4.81
C THR A 105 18.08 -6.34 -6.25
N HIS A 106 16.76 -6.20 -6.46
CA HIS A 106 16.20 -6.13 -7.81
C HIS A 106 16.56 -4.80 -8.49
N GLU A 107 16.55 -3.68 -7.76
CA GLU A 107 16.98 -2.39 -8.29
C GLU A 107 18.48 -2.40 -8.68
N ASN A 108 19.35 -2.95 -7.84
CA ASN A 108 20.77 -3.09 -8.15
C ASN A 108 21.03 -4.03 -9.32
N LEU A 109 20.24 -5.10 -9.45
CA LEU A 109 20.30 -6.00 -10.60
C LEU A 109 19.91 -5.27 -11.89
N GLN A 110 18.88 -4.42 -11.84
CA GLN A 110 18.50 -3.60 -12.99
C GLN A 110 19.59 -2.60 -13.37
N PHE A 111 20.23 -1.92 -12.41
CA PHE A 111 21.35 -1.02 -12.71
C PHE A 111 22.51 -1.75 -13.39
N MET A 112 22.84 -2.97 -12.94
CA MET A 112 23.85 -3.78 -13.61
C MET A 112 23.42 -4.15 -15.04
N ALA A 113 22.18 -4.59 -15.24
CA ALA A 113 21.67 -4.92 -16.57
C ALA A 113 21.71 -3.71 -17.52
N ASP A 114 21.34 -2.53 -17.03
CA ASP A 114 21.38 -1.28 -17.80
C ASP A 114 22.80 -0.91 -18.21
N THR A 115 23.77 -1.02 -17.30
CA THR A 115 25.19 -0.78 -17.62
C THR A 115 25.74 -1.82 -18.61
N LEU A 116 25.44 -3.11 -18.42
CA LEU A 116 25.88 -4.14 -19.37
C LEU A 116 25.29 -3.91 -20.77
N TYR A 117 24.04 -3.44 -20.84
CA TYR A 117 23.37 -3.13 -22.09
C TYR A 117 23.95 -1.88 -22.77
N SER A 118 24.25 -0.82 -22.00
CA SER A 118 24.83 0.41 -22.56
C SER A 118 26.23 0.19 -23.13
N HIS A 119 27.02 -0.70 -22.53
CA HIS A 119 28.30 -1.15 -23.07
C HIS A 119 28.15 -2.21 -24.19
N GLY A 120 26.92 -2.57 -24.55
CA GLY A 120 26.62 -3.53 -25.60
C GLY A 120 27.16 -4.93 -25.31
N ILE A 121 27.39 -5.27 -24.04
CA ILE A 121 27.81 -6.60 -23.60
C ILE A 121 26.62 -7.54 -23.78
N VAL A 122 25.47 -7.19 -23.22
CA VAL A 122 24.22 -7.95 -23.32
C VAL A 122 23.26 -7.36 -24.37
N VAL A 123 22.37 -8.20 -24.91
CA VAL A 123 21.44 -7.84 -25.99
C VAL A 123 20.17 -7.16 -25.46
N SER A 124 19.82 -7.37 -24.20
CA SER A 124 18.63 -6.82 -23.56
C SER A 124 18.94 -6.40 -22.13
N LYS A 125 18.20 -5.39 -21.66
CA LYS A 125 18.18 -4.94 -20.26
C LYS A 125 16.97 -5.46 -19.48
N ASN A 126 16.10 -6.22 -20.13
CA ASN A 126 14.95 -6.84 -19.46
C ASN A 126 15.42 -8.09 -18.70
N ILE A 127 15.25 -8.08 -17.38
CA ILE A 127 15.76 -9.14 -16.50
C ILE A 127 15.06 -10.47 -16.79
N GLU A 128 13.76 -10.48 -17.07
CA GLU A 128 13.02 -11.71 -17.37
C GLU A 128 13.56 -12.39 -18.64
N GLU A 129 13.81 -11.63 -19.69
CA GLU A 129 14.41 -12.12 -20.93
C GLU A 129 15.85 -12.62 -20.71
N MET A 130 16.61 -11.97 -19.83
CA MET A 130 17.95 -12.44 -19.43
C MET A 130 17.85 -13.78 -18.68
N VAL A 131 16.86 -13.95 -17.81
CA VAL A 131 16.61 -15.21 -17.10
C VAL A 131 16.26 -16.32 -18.10
N ASP A 132 15.27 -16.10 -18.97
CA ASP A 132 14.84 -17.09 -19.96
C ASP A 132 15.97 -17.54 -20.88
N ARG A 133 16.91 -16.63 -21.16
CA ARG A 133 18.11 -16.96 -21.92
C ARG A 133 19.10 -17.75 -21.08
N THR A 134 19.36 -17.37 -19.82
CA THR A 134 20.46 -17.91 -18.99
C THR A 134 20.19 -19.30 -18.41
N VAL A 135 18.94 -19.72 -18.28
CA VAL A 135 18.57 -21.04 -17.76
C VAL A 135 17.91 -21.92 -18.82
N CYS A 136 18.10 -23.24 -18.75
CA CYS A 136 17.44 -24.17 -19.68
C CYS A 136 15.91 -24.16 -19.55
N ALA A 137 15.42 -24.05 -18.30
CA ALA A 137 14.01 -23.94 -17.98
C ALA A 137 13.83 -23.25 -16.63
N THR A 138 13.06 -22.18 -16.59
CA THR A 138 12.75 -21.39 -15.37
C THR A 138 11.95 -22.17 -14.33
N GLU A 139 11.11 -23.11 -14.78
CA GLU A 139 10.32 -23.99 -13.92
C GLU A 139 11.18 -25.08 -13.24
N MET A 140 12.38 -25.34 -13.75
CA MET A 140 13.26 -26.37 -13.20
C MET A 140 14.11 -25.79 -12.08
N LYS A 141 13.83 -26.23 -10.84
CA LYS A 141 14.58 -25.81 -9.64
C LYS A 141 16.09 -25.89 -9.81
N ALA A 142 16.60 -26.97 -10.38
CA ALA A 142 18.04 -27.15 -10.58
C ALA A 142 18.66 -26.04 -11.47
N CYS A 143 17.93 -25.53 -12.46
CA CYS A 143 18.41 -24.44 -13.30
C CYS A 143 18.33 -23.09 -12.58
N ALA A 144 17.19 -22.79 -11.95
CA ALA A 144 16.99 -21.54 -11.21
C ALA A 144 17.96 -21.36 -10.02
N TYR A 145 18.44 -22.46 -9.44
CA TYR A 145 19.40 -22.46 -8.34
C TYR A 145 20.86 -22.58 -8.79
N GLY A 146 21.13 -22.76 -10.09
CA GLY A 146 22.49 -22.88 -10.63
C GLY A 146 23.14 -24.26 -10.46
N ASP A 147 22.37 -25.28 -10.10
CA ASP A 147 22.83 -26.67 -9.92
C ASP A 147 22.84 -27.48 -11.24
N CYS A 148 22.20 -26.96 -12.30
CA CYS A 148 22.12 -27.66 -13.59
C CYS A 148 23.46 -27.61 -14.33
N VAL A 149 23.96 -28.79 -14.71
CA VAL A 149 25.26 -28.95 -15.39
C VAL A 149 25.25 -28.31 -16.78
N GLU A 150 24.12 -28.35 -17.49
CA GLU A 150 24.01 -27.81 -18.84
C GLU A 150 24.10 -26.28 -18.84
N CYS A 151 23.20 -25.59 -18.13
CA CYS A 151 23.19 -24.11 -18.14
C CYS A 151 24.41 -23.50 -17.40
N ARG A 152 25.03 -24.26 -16.48
CA ARG A 152 26.26 -23.83 -15.79
C ARG A 152 27.47 -23.81 -16.72
N LEU A 153 27.52 -24.70 -17.71
CA LEU A 153 28.64 -24.84 -18.63
C LEU A 153 28.42 -24.11 -19.96
N THR A 154 27.19 -23.74 -20.29
CA THR A 154 26.91 -22.86 -21.41
C THR A 154 27.46 -21.46 -21.12
N THR A 155 28.56 -21.10 -21.76
CA THR A 155 28.94 -19.70 -21.94
C THR A 155 27.85 -19.02 -22.76
N HIS A 156 27.17 -18.06 -22.15
CA HIS A 156 26.05 -17.41 -22.81
C HIS A 156 26.53 -16.65 -24.06
N PRO A 157 25.97 -16.87 -25.26
CA PRO A 157 26.34 -16.13 -26.46
C PRO A 157 26.07 -14.62 -26.34
N THR A 158 25.33 -14.17 -25.33
CA THR A 158 25.15 -12.75 -25.02
C THR A 158 26.33 -12.12 -24.29
N LEU A 159 27.48 -12.79 -24.15
CA LEU A 159 28.69 -12.16 -23.64
C LEU A 159 29.65 -11.98 -24.82
N LYS A 160 29.80 -10.74 -25.27
CA LYS A 160 30.94 -10.36 -26.13
C LYS A 160 32.24 -10.69 -25.39
N SER A 161 33.31 -10.98 -26.15
CA SER A 161 34.65 -11.17 -25.58
C SER A 161 34.96 -10.02 -24.62
N ALA A 162 35.33 -10.37 -23.38
CA ALA A 162 35.60 -9.39 -22.34
C ALA A 162 36.69 -8.42 -22.84
N THR A 163 36.35 -7.14 -22.94
CA THR A 163 37.34 -6.07 -23.04
C THR A 163 37.89 -5.83 -21.65
N GLU A 164 39.19 -5.53 -21.51
CA GLU A 164 39.80 -5.15 -20.21
C GLU A 164 39.38 -3.74 -19.76
N GLU A 165 38.17 -3.32 -20.12
CA GLU A 165 37.68 -1.96 -19.90
C GLU A 165 37.06 -1.84 -18.52
N ILE A 166 37.50 -0.84 -17.75
CA ILE A 166 36.96 -0.57 -16.42
C ILE A 166 35.60 0.13 -16.59
N VAL A 167 34.55 -0.49 -16.06
CA VAL A 167 33.18 0.05 -16.12
C VAL A 167 32.74 0.58 -14.76
N GLN A 168 32.02 1.69 -14.76
CA GLN A 168 31.40 2.27 -13.56
C GLN A 168 29.92 1.86 -13.50
N VAL A 169 29.49 1.36 -12.33
CA VAL A 169 28.11 0.96 -12.06
C VAL A 169 27.60 1.71 -10.84
N VAL A 170 26.36 2.18 -10.91
CA VAL A 170 25.64 2.74 -9.77
C VAL A 170 24.86 1.64 -9.05
N GLN A 171 24.84 1.69 -7.73
CA GLN A 171 24.05 0.78 -6.92
C GLN A 171 23.51 1.49 -5.68
N TRP A 172 22.32 1.10 -5.26
CA TRP A 172 21.88 1.39 -3.91
C TRP A 172 22.81 0.68 -2.93
N SER A 173 23.27 1.41 -1.91
CA SER A 173 24.06 0.87 -0.81
C SER A 173 23.31 1.09 0.52
N THR A 174 23.69 0.34 1.55
CA THR A 174 23.13 0.53 2.90
C THR A 174 24.32 0.82 3.78
N GLU A 175 24.43 2.08 4.20
CA GLU A 175 25.46 2.49 5.13
C GLU A 175 24.92 2.36 6.55
N ARG A 176 25.63 1.60 7.39
CA ARG A 176 25.36 1.54 8.83
C ARG A 176 26.47 2.29 9.51
N THR A 177 26.11 3.27 10.33
CA THR A 177 27.08 4.00 11.12
C THR A 177 26.53 4.15 12.51
N ASP A 178 27.33 3.76 13.49
CA ASP A 178 26.98 3.98 14.89
C ASP A 178 26.91 5.48 15.18
N VAL A 179 25.96 5.84 16.03
CA VAL A 179 25.73 7.20 16.48
C VAL A 179 25.84 7.16 18.01
N PRO A 180 27.04 7.40 18.55
CA PRO A 180 27.31 7.21 19.97
C PRO A 180 26.68 8.30 20.85
N ASP A 181 26.44 9.49 20.29
CA ASP A 181 25.94 10.65 21.03
C ASP A 181 25.06 11.56 20.14
N ALA A 182 24.32 12.46 20.79
CA ALA A 182 23.39 13.37 20.15
C ALA A 182 24.08 14.42 19.25
N ILE A 183 25.31 14.83 19.56
CA ILE A 183 26.09 15.79 18.76
C ILE A 183 26.46 15.14 17.42
N THR A 184 26.92 13.89 17.48
CA THR A 184 27.27 13.08 16.30
C THR A 184 26.04 12.85 15.43
N LEU A 185 24.87 12.61 16.03
CA LEU A 185 23.60 12.52 15.30
C LEU A 185 23.29 13.83 14.58
N PHE A 186 23.31 14.94 15.30
CA PHE A 186 22.94 16.26 14.80
C PHE A 186 23.82 16.68 13.61
N LYS A 187 25.14 16.51 13.73
CA LYS A 187 26.11 16.82 12.66
C LYS A 187 25.86 15.97 11.41
N LYS A 188 25.57 14.67 11.58
CA LYS A 188 25.28 13.78 10.46
C LYS A 188 23.99 14.19 9.75
N LEU A 189 22.92 14.44 10.49
CA LEU A 189 21.63 14.83 9.92
C LEU A 189 21.71 16.19 9.20
N LYS A 190 22.45 17.16 9.75
CA LYS A 190 22.65 18.48 9.13
C LYS A 190 23.35 18.39 7.77
N ARG A 191 24.18 17.37 7.55
CA ARG A 191 24.89 17.13 6.28
C ARG A 191 24.00 16.50 5.19
N LEU A 192 22.86 15.90 5.56
CA LEU A 192 21.99 15.18 4.62
C LEU A 192 21.01 16.08 3.85
N GLU A 193 21.15 17.41 3.90
CA GLU A 193 20.31 18.39 3.20
C GLU A 193 18.80 18.08 3.29
N SER A 194 18.30 17.94 4.52
CA SER A 194 16.87 17.71 4.77
C SER A 194 16.06 19.00 4.67
N THR A 195 14.79 18.90 4.28
CA THR A 195 13.81 19.99 4.37
C THR A 195 13.41 20.34 5.81
N VAL A 196 13.86 19.55 6.79
CA VAL A 196 13.57 19.75 8.21
C VAL A 196 14.68 20.57 8.86
N GLU A 197 14.31 21.69 9.48
CA GLU A 197 15.22 22.48 10.30
C GLU A 197 15.47 21.79 11.65
N LEU A 198 16.74 21.56 11.96
CA LEU A 198 17.16 20.84 13.17
C LEU A 198 17.81 21.81 14.15
N PHE A 199 17.39 21.72 15.41
CA PHE A 199 17.99 22.44 16.53
C PHE A 199 18.69 21.45 17.46
N PHE A 200 19.91 21.76 17.87
CA PHE A 200 20.62 21.04 18.93
C PHE A 200 20.54 21.87 20.19
N VAL A 201 20.11 21.25 21.29
CA VAL A 201 20.05 21.89 22.60
C VAL A 201 21.10 21.22 23.48
N SER A 202 22.12 21.96 23.90
CA SER A 202 23.17 21.41 24.77
C SER A 202 22.73 21.34 26.23
N GLU A 203 23.40 20.51 27.03
CA GLU A 203 23.15 20.46 28.47
C GLU A 203 23.44 21.82 29.12
N GLU A 204 24.49 22.53 28.69
CA GLU A 204 24.82 23.86 29.22
C GLU A 204 23.70 24.88 28.92
N GLU A 205 23.06 24.80 27.75
CA GLU A 205 21.93 25.67 27.38
C GLU A 205 20.67 25.39 28.19
N VAL A 206 20.49 24.14 28.64
CA VAL A 206 19.41 23.76 29.55
C VAL A 206 19.69 24.29 30.95
N GLU A 207 20.91 24.10 31.45
CA GLU A 207 21.32 24.54 32.79
C GLU A 207 21.38 26.05 32.93
N ALA A 208 21.75 26.78 31.88
CA ALA A 208 21.74 28.24 31.85
C ALA A 208 20.32 28.84 31.97
N LYS A 209 19.28 28.06 31.66
CA LYS A 209 17.88 28.44 31.88
C LYS A 209 17.43 27.98 33.27
N THR A 210 17.94 28.66 34.29
CA THR A 210 17.61 28.40 35.70
C THR A 210 16.16 28.74 36.06
N GLU A 211 15.52 29.62 35.29
CA GLU A 211 14.12 30.00 35.48
C GLU A 211 13.22 29.20 34.54
N VAL A 212 12.71 28.07 35.03
CA VAL A 212 11.55 27.44 34.41
C VAL A 212 10.34 28.29 34.78
N PRO A 213 9.69 28.95 33.82
CA PRO A 213 8.52 29.73 34.15
C PRO A 213 7.44 28.82 34.73
N ALA A 214 6.69 29.35 35.70
CA ALA A 214 5.59 28.62 36.32
C ALA A 214 4.46 28.38 35.31
N LEU A 215 4.60 27.29 34.53
CA LEU A 215 3.62 26.92 33.52
C LEU A 215 2.34 26.44 34.20
N THR A 216 1.21 26.98 33.76
CA THR A 216 -0.10 26.52 34.22
C THR A 216 -0.47 25.24 33.45
N PRO A 217 -0.67 24.08 34.11
CA PRO A 217 -1.01 22.85 33.42
C PRO A 217 -2.40 22.95 32.80
N ILE A 218 -2.50 22.73 31.49
CA ILE A 218 -3.79 22.71 30.79
C ILE A 218 -4.48 21.39 31.12
N LYS A 219 -5.67 21.46 31.71
CA LYS A 219 -6.43 20.27 32.12
C LYS A 219 -7.08 19.60 30.91
N GLY A 220 -7.29 18.29 31.00
CA GLY A 220 -8.07 17.53 29.99
C GLY A 220 -7.32 17.18 28.70
N THR A 221 -5.98 17.14 28.71
CA THR A 221 -5.14 16.83 27.53
C THR A 221 -5.51 15.53 26.81
N MET A 222 -6.00 14.53 27.52
CA MET A 222 -6.49 13.26 26.95
C MET A 222 -7.66 13.40 25.98
N ARG A 223 -8.33 14.56 25.97
CA ARG A 223 -9.44 14.86 25.06
C ARG A 223 -8.98 15.59 23.80
N MET A 224 -7.75 16.13 23.78
CA MET A 224 -7.25 16.98 22.71
C MET A 224 -6.78 16.13 21.51
N HIS A 225 -7.29 16.43 20.31
CA HIS A 225 -6.90 15.79 19.06
C HIS A 225 -5.75 16.50 18.36
N GLN A 226 -5.79 17.83 18.44
CA GLN A 226 -4.96 18.71 17.66
C GLN A 226 -4.69 19.94 18.50
N VAL A 227 -3.44 20.38 18.52
CA VAL A 227 -2.98 21.61 19.17
C VAL A 227 -2.18 22.39 18.14
N ILE A 228 -2.44 23.68 18.01
CA ILE A 228 -1.67 24.62 17.20
C ILE A 228 -1.25 25.80 18.08
N SER A 229 -0.05 26.30 17.88
CA SER A 229 0.44 27.53 18.52
C SER A 229 0.77 28.53 17.43
N ILE A 230 0.19 29.73 17.52
CA ILE A 230 0.39 30.80 16.52
C ILE A 230 1.27 31.91 17.12
N LEU A 231 1.13 32.14 18.43
CA LEU A 231 1.91 33.13 19.18
C LEU A 231 2.49 32.46 20.43
N PRO A 232 3.68 32.89 20.90
CA PRO A 232 4.21 32.44 22.19
C PRO A 232 3.16 32.58 23.30
N GLY A 233 3.03 31.53 24.12
CA GLY A 233 2.04 31.48 25.21
C GLY A 233 0.58 31.31 24.78
N HIS A 234 0.27 31.25 23.49
CA HIS A 234 -1.11 31.12 23.00
C HIS A 234 -1.28 29.85 22.19
N ILE A 235 -2.02 28.90 22.77
CA ILE A 235 -2.37 27.67 22.07
C ILE A 235 -3.85 27.66 21.70
N LYS A 236 -4.13 27.04 20.56
CA LYS A 236 -5.47 26.67 20.15
C LYS A 236 -5.54 25.14 20.05
N TYR A 237 -6.60 24.52 20.56
CA TYR A 237 -6.75 23.07 20.54
C TYR A 237 -8.18 22.62 20.23
N ARG A 238 -8.32 21.39 19.73
CA ARG A 238 -9.61 20.75 19.42
C ARG A 238 -9.78 19.49 20.25
N ASP A 239 -10.98 19.26 20.78
CA ASP A 239 -11.32 18.00 21.46
C ASP A 239 -11.81 16.93 20.46
N ILE A 240 -11.35 15.67 20.58
CA ILE A 240 -11.79 14.51 19.76
C ILE A 240 -13.26 14.16 20.00
N SER A 241 -13.76 14.44 21.21
CA SER A 241 -14.86 13.69 21.81
C SER A 241 -16.03 14.59 22.23
N CYS A 242 -16.41 15.54 21.38
CA CYS A 242 -17.75 16.09 21.48
C CYS A 242 -18.74 15.04 20.96
N PHE A 243 -19.63 14.56 21.82
CA PHE A 243 -20.79 13.74 21.42
C PHE A 243 -22.04 14.58 21.20
N CYS A 244 -21.89 15.90 21.28
CA CYS A 244 -22.91 16.88 20.97
C CYS A 244 -23.40 16.59 19.54
N GLN A 245 -24.68 16.26 19.39
CA GLN A 245 -25.32 15.94 18.11
C GLN A 245 -24.87 14.62 17.43
N ARG A 246 -24.53 13.57 18.20
CA ARG A 246 -24.29 12.22 17.64
C ARG A 246 -25.45 11.70 16.77
N GLN A 247 -26.67 12.22 16.95
CA GLN A 247 -27.86 11.83 16.21
C GLN A 247 -28.13 12.69 14.95
N ASP A 248 -27.64 13.93 14.87
CA ASP A 248 -28.06 14.91 13.85
C ASP A 248 -27.01 15.20 12.75
N GLY A 249 -25.84 14.57 12.84
CA GLY A 249 -24.75 14.73 11.87
C GLY A 249 -23.73 15.81 12.27
N PRO A 250 -22.47 15.70 11.81
CA PRO A 250 -21.31 16.40 12.40
C PRO A 250 -21.15 17.87 12.01
N LEU A 251 -22.18 18.53 11.45
CA LEU A 251 -21.96 19.77 10.70
C LEU A 251 -22.04 21.06 11.51
N ASP A 252 -22.75 21.11 12.66
CA ASP A 252 -23.03 22.39 13.35
C ASP A 252 -22.85 22.33 14.89
N CYS A 253 -21.76 21.71 15.37
CA CYS A 253 -21.43 21.74 16.79
C CYS A 253 -20.29 22.73 17.09
N ALA A 254 -20.55 23.69 17.98
CA ALA A 254 -19.56 24.64 18.52
C ALA A 254 -18.32 23.98 19.17
N CYS A 255 -18.34 22.66 19.40
CA CYS A 255 -17.19 21.91 19.88
C CYS A 255 -16.18 21.52 18.79
N PHE A 256 -16.50 21.69 17.50
CA PHE A 256 -15.53 21.51 16.40
C PHE A 256 -14.60 22.72 16.21
N ASP A 257 -14.99 23.86 16.76
CA ASP A 257 -14.17 25.07 16.79
C ASP A 257 -12.96 24.91 17.72
N LEU A 258 -11.92 25.66 17.39
CA LEU A 258 -10.68 25.68 18.15
C LEU A 258 -10.90 26.43 19.48
N LYS A 259 -10.66 25.75 20.59
CA LYS A 259 -10.60 26.37 21.92
C LYS A 259 -9.28 27.08 22.10
N VAL A 260 -9.28 28.21 22.80
CA VAL A 260 -8.07 29.01 23.09
C VAL A 260 -7.66 28.83 24.54
N ALA A 261 -6.36 28.67 24.80
CA ALA A 261 -5.79 28.74 26.14
C ALA A 261 -4.52 29.58 26.13
N THR A 262 -4.39 30.42 27.17
CA THR A 262 -3.19 31.19 27.43
C THR A 262 -2.34 30.45 28.47
N VAL A 263 -1.10 30.18 28.11
CA VAL A 263 -0.10 29.59 28.99
C VAL A 263 0.67 30.73 29.62
N ASN A 264 0.39 31.01 30.89
CA ASN A 264 1.12 32.02 31.65
C ASN A 264 2.57 31.57 31.88
N GLY A 265 3.52 32.52 31.78
CA GLY A 265 4.95 32.26 31.94
C GLY A 265 5.73 32.04 30.63
N VAL A 266 5.24 32.47 29.47
CA VAL A 266 6.07 32.47 28.25
C VAL A 266 6.71 33.86 28.09
N PRO A 267 8.03 33.97 27.82
CA PRO A 267 8.66 35.27 27.52
C PRO A 267 8.10 35.92 26.25
#